data_AF-A0A522V5B0-F1
#
_entry.id   AF-A0A522V5B0-F1
#
_cell.length_a   1.000
_cell.length_b   1.000
_cell.length_c   1.000
_cell.angle_alpha   90.00
_cell.angle_beta   90.00
_cell.angle_gamma   90.00
#
_symmetry.space_group_name_H-M   'P 1'
#
loop_
_entity.id
_entity.type
_entity.pdbx_description
1 polymer ?
#
loop_
_entity_poly.entity_id
_entity_poly.type
_entity_poly.pdbx_seq_one_letter_code
_entity_poly.pdbx_strand_id
1 'polypeptide(L)'
;MSFPTCKLARWGLTLALASLGGWIFYLISFPLPWMLGAMAATTGAALLKLPMTVPPKLRDSVLIVLGLMLGTGFSPEVPGRLVDWWPGLLALALYLVVAIAVGTAWYSRKLSCDAPTAYYAAVPGGLSEMVAMAIAEKGDEGLVSILHTLRIMVVAALVPWGIRIAQDLPLTGTPGAVHLLSLSPADFGFLALGAGLGVVAGKLLRLPAFLMVGPMLASACLSMAGLTQVRPPIEMIVLAQLVLGGAVGSRLAWVPRDVVKRGLSASLVLVVPMVALAAGLSWVVSELAGFDHFAMLLAL
;
A
#
# COMPACT_ATOMS: atom_id res chain seq x y z
N MET A 1 -4.55 -27.36 17.75
CA MET A 1 -3.31 -27.49 18.55
C MET A 1 -2.59 -26.15 18.54
N SER A 2 -2.62 -25.44 19.66
CA SER A 2 -1.96 -24.14 19.83
C SER A 2 -0.47 -24.40 20.08
N PHE A 3 0.41 -24.05 19.14
CA PHE A 3 1.85 -24.01 19.42
C PHE A 3 2.12 -22.98 20.52
N PRO A 4 2.64 -23.36 21.70
CA PRO A 4 3.05 -22.41 22.73
C PRO A 4 4.43 -21.83 22.36
N THR A 5 4.57 -21.32 21.14
CA THR A 5 5.77 -20.58 20.75
C THR A 5 5.69 -19.18 21.34
N CYS A 6 6.75 -18.81 22.07
CA CYS A 6 6.93 -17.46 22.58
C CYS A 6 6.73 -16.44 21.45
N LYS A 7 6.03 -15.32 21.71
CA LYS A 7 5.70 -14.30 20.69
C LYS A 7 6.93 -13.87 19.89
N LEU A 8 8.08 -13.79 20.55
CA LEU A 8 9.37 -13.45 19.96
C LEU A 8 9.83 -14.45 18.89
N ALA A 9 9.61 -15.75 19.12
CA ALA A 9 9.96 -16.80 18.16
C ALA A 9 9.10 -16.69 16.89
N ARG A 10 7.82 -16.34 17.02
CA ARG A 10 6.91 -16.13 15.87
C ARG A 10 7.30 -14.89 15.06
N TRP A 11 7.68 -13.81 15.74
CA TRP A 11 8.20 -12.60 15.10
C TRP A 11 9.50 -12.89 14.35
N GLY A 12 10.44 -13.56 15.01
CA GLY A 12 11.72 -13.97 14.40
C GLY A 12 11.51 -14.85 13.17
N LEU A 13 10.63 -15.87 13.26
CA LEU A 13 10.28 -16.72 12.13
C LEU A 13 9.68 -15.92 10.97
N THR A 14 8.77 -15.00 11.26
CA THR A 14 8.10 -14.19 10.24
C THR A 14 9.08 -13.28 9.53
N LEU A 15 9.96 -12.60 10.28
CA LEU A 15 10.97 -11.73 9.71
C LEU A 15 12.03 -12.51 8.94
N ALA A 16 12.46 -13.68 9.43
CA ALA A 16 13.42 -14.53 8.72
C ALA A 16 12.88 -15.02 7.36
N LEU A 17 11.64 -15.52 7.34
CA LEU A 17 10.99 -15.95 6.10
C LEU A 17 10.71 -14.77 5.17
N ALA A 18 10.31 -13.62 5.72
CA ALA A 18 10.11 -12.40 4.95
C ALA A 18 11.41 -11.93 4.28
N SER A 19 12.52 -11.89 5.03
CA SER A 19 13.86 -11.56 4.51
C SER A 19 14.30 -12.54 3.42
N LEU A 20 14.10 -13.85 3.65
CA LEU A 20 14.47 -14.87 2.66
C LEU A 20 13.68 -14.70 1.36
N GLY A 21 12.36 -14.50 1.45
CA GLY A 21 11.52 -14.25 0.28
C GLY A 21 11.93 -12.98 -0.45
N GLY A 22 12.15 -11.89 0.28
CA GLY A 22 12.63 -10.61 -0.27
C GLY A 22 13.97 -10.74 -0.98
N TRP A 23 14.91 -11.48 -0.39
CA TRP A 23 16.22 -11.75 -0.98
C TRP A 23 16.11 -12.56 -2.28
N ILE A 24 15.28 -13.62 -2.31
CA ILE A 24 15.05 -14.41 -3.53
C ILE A 24 14.48 -13.53 -4.65
N PHE A 25 13.51 -12.67 -4.32
CA PHE A 25 12.91 -11.75 -5.30
C PHE A 25 13.90 -10.68 -5.77
N TYR A 26 14.81 -10.26 -4.90
CA TYR A 26 15.89 -9.34 -5.24
C TYR A 26 16.86 -9.97 -6.26
N LEU A 27 17.23 -11.25 -6.08
CA LEU A 27 18.11 -11.97 -7.00
C LEU A 27 17.53 -12.13 -8.40
N ILE A 28 16.22 -12.34 -8.53
CA ILE A 28 15.55 -12.43 -9.82
C ILE A 28 15.14 -11.05 -10.39
N SER A 29 15.59 -9.95 -9.76
CA SER A 29 15.26 -8.58 -10.14
C SER A 29 13.75 -8.31 -10.25
N PHE A 30 12.97 -8.92 -9.35
CA PHE A 30 11.53 -8.71 -9.31
C PHE A 30 11.19 -7.29 -8.82
N PRO A 31 10.14 -6.62 -9.33
CA PRO A 31 9.71 -5.31 -8.84
C PRO A 31 9.29 -5.37 -7.37
N LEU A 32 9.63 -4.34 -6.57
CA LEU A 32 9.39 -4.30 -5.12
C LEU A 32 9.79 -5.61 -4.41
N PRO A 33 11.04 -6.08 -4.59
CA PRO A 33 11.41 -7.45 -4.26
C PRO A 33 11.22 -7.76 -2.78
N TRP A 34 11.57 -6.82 -1.91
CA TRP A 34 11.43 -6.98 -0.46
C TRP A 34 9.97 -7.04 -0.01
N MET A 35 9.06 -6.35 -0.68
CA MET A 35 7.63 -6.38 -0.32
C MET A 35 6.96 -7.64 -0.86
N LEU A 36 7.10 -7.90 -2.16
CA LEU A 36 6.43 -9.02 -2.83
C LEU A 36 7.03 -10.36 -2.43
N GLY A 37 8.35 -10.43 -2.27
CA GLY A 37 9.03 -11.62 -1.78
C GLY A 37 8.65 -11.93 -0.33
N ALA A 38 8.65 -10.93 0.56
CA ALA A 38 8.21 -11.13 1.94
C ALA A 38 6.75 -11.58 2.03
N MET A 39 5.88 -10.96 1.25
CA MET A 39 4.47 -11.29 1.16
C MET A 39 4.26 -12.72 0.64
N ALA A 40 4.93 -13.11 -0.45
CA ALA A 40 4.84 -14.45 -1.01
C ALA A 40 5.33 -15.53 -0.03
N ALA A 41 6.48 -15.31 0.61
CA ALA A 41 7.05 -16.25 1.58
C ALA A 41 6.15 -16.38 2.82
N THR A 42 5.68 -15.27 3.37
CA THR A 42 4.83 -15.29 4.57
C THR A 42 3.41 -15.79 4.27
N THR A 43 2.85 -15.54 3.08
CA THR A 43 1.61 -16.17 2.62
C THR A 43 1.79 -17.68 2.43
N GLY A 44 2.88 -18.13 1.81
CA GLY A 44 3.17 -19.57 1.67
C GLY A 44 3.24 -20.26 3.02
N ALA A 45 3.98 -19.69 3.97
CA ALA A 45 4.07 -20.17 5.34
C ALA A 45 2.70 -20.16 6.07
N ALA A 46 1.93 -19.09 5.90
CA ALA A 46 0.57 -18.97 6.41
C ALA A 46 -0.37 -20.06 5.88
N LEU A 47 -0.31 -20.37 4.58
CA LEU A 47 -1.09 -21.45 3.97
C LEU A 47 -0.66 -22.85 4.43
N LEU A 48 0.57 -22.99 4.93
CA LEU A 48 1.08 -24.17 5.63
C LEU A 48 0.73 -24.19 7.13
N LYS A 49 -0.09 -23.23 7.60
CA LYS A 49 -0.54 -23.07 8.99
C LYS A 49 0.60 -22.78 9.98
N LEU A 50 1.72 -22.22 9.50
CA LEU A 50 2.76 -21.70 10.38
C LEU A 50 2.24 -20.44 11.10
N PRO A 51 2.60 -20.22 12.38
CA PRO A 51 2.08 -19.12 13.18
C PRO A 51 2.78 -17.80 12.83
N MET A 52 2.46 -17.26 11.65
CA MET A 52 3.03 -16.02 11.13
C MET A 52 2.42 -14.80 11.83
N THR A 53 3.24 -13.89 12.32
CA THR A 53 2.80 -12.65 12.95
C THR A 53 3.90 -11.61 12.98
N VAL A 54 3.53 -10.35 12.74
CA VAL A 54 4.43 -9.20 12.82
C VAL A 54 4.08 -8.38 14.07
N PRO A 55 5.08 -7.90 14.84
CA PRO A 55 4.82 -7.05 15.99
C PRO A 55 4.06 -5.77 15.56
N PRO A 56 2.92 -5.42 16.19
CA PRO A 56 2.14 -4.23 15.81
C PRO A 56 2.97 -2.95 15.86
N LYS A 57 3.80 -2.77 16.89
CA LYS A 57 4.69 -1.60 17.00
C LYS A 57 5.67 -1.48 15.83
N LEU A 58 6.18 -2.61 15.32
CA LEU A 58 7.08 -2.61 14.17
C LEU A 58 6.34 -2.22 12.89
N ARG A 59 5.12 -2.74 12.71
CA ARG A 59 4.22 -2.33 11.63
C ARG A 59 3.92 -0.83 11.69
N ASP A 60 3.61 -0.31 12.88
CA ASP A 60 3.27 1.10 13.07
C ASP A 60 4.46 2.01 12.74
N SER A 61 5.67 1.65 13.17
CA SER A 61 6.89 2.39 12.84
C SER A 61 7.15 2.46 11.34
N VAL A 62 6.92 1.37 10.60
CA VAL A 62 7.17 1.38 9.15
C VAL A 62 6.09 2.12 8.36
N LEU A 63 4.85 2.21 8.87
CA LEU A 63 3.82 3.06 8.26
C LEU A 63 4.21 4.55 8.31
N ILE A 64 4.91 4.97 9.37
CA ILE A 64 5.46 6.33 9.48
C ILE A 64 6.51 6.58 8.40
N VAL A 65 7.43 5.62 8.20
CA VAL A 65 8.47 5.70 7.14
C VAL A 65 7.84 5.80 5.76
N LEU A 66 6.81 5.00 5.47
CA LEU A 66 6.08 5.05 4.20
C LEU A 66 5.37 6.40 4.02
N GLY A 67 4.76 6.92 5.10
CA GLY A 67 4.16 8.26 5.09
C GLY A 67 5.18 9.33 4.69
N LEU A 68 6.33 9.38 5.38
CA LEU A 68 7.42 10.30 5.02
C LEU A 68 7.83 10.14 3.56
N MET A 69 8.06 8.91 3.10
CA MET A 69 8.49 8.64 1.73
C MET A 69 7.50 9.19 0.70
N LEU A 70 6.20 8.96 0.90
CA LEU A 70 5.15 9.49 0.03
C LEU A 70 5.09 11.03 0.06
N GLY A 71 5.30 11.64 1.23
CA GLY A 71 5.31 13.09 1.38
C GLY A 71 6.46 13.80 0.66
N THR A 72 7.59 13.12 0.43
CA THR A 72 8.72 13.68 -0.36
C THR A 72 8.43 13.75 -1.86
N GLY A 73 7.31 13.20 -2.32
CA GLY A 73 6.85 13.37 -3.70
C GLY A 73 6.30 14.76 -4.00
N PHE A 74 6.05 15.58 -2.98
CA PHE A 74 5.51 16.93 -3.12
C PHE A 74 6.65 17.94 -3.24
N SER A 75 6.59 18.79 -4.27
CA SER A 75 7.61 19.79 -4.56
C SER A 75 7.06 21.23 -4.40
N PRO A 76 7.92 22.25 -4.24
CA PRO A 76 7.48 23.65 -4.09
C PRO A 76 6.63 24.19 -5.26
N GLU A 77 6.66 23.52 -6.41
CA GLU A 77 5.87 23.88 -7.59
C GLU A 77 4.43 23.39 -7.51
N VAL A 78 4.12 22.42 -6.63
CA VAL A 78 2.79 21.82 -6.51
C VAL A 78 1.70 22.85 -6.21
N PRO A 79 1.84 23.77 -5.22
CA PRO A 79 0.80 24.74 -4.89
C PRO A 79 0.41 25.64 -6.07
N GLY A 80 1.38 26.03 -6.90
CA GLY A 80 1.16 26.88 -8.08
C GLY A 80 0.37 26.19 -9.20
N ARG A 81 0.32 24.85 -9.20
CA ARG A 81 -0.38 24.05 -10.20
C ARG A 81 -1.67 23.41 -9.69
N LEU A 82 -2.01 23.56 -8.40
CA LEU A 82 -3.19 22.91 -7.79
C LEU A 82 -4.49 23.18 -8.55
N VAL A 83 -4.67 24.39 -9.08
CA VAL A 83 -5.87 24.77 -9.85
C VAL A 83 -5.94 23.97 -11.15
N ASP A 84 -4.82 23.67 -11.79
CA ASP A 84 -4.78 22.93 -13.06
C ASP A 84 -5.12 21.45 -12.87
N TRP A 85 -5.06 20.91 -11.65
CA TRP A 85 -5.27 19.48 -11.36
C TRP A 85 -6.74 19.08 -11.28
N TRP A 86 -7.68 20.02 -11.39
CA TRP A 86 -9.11 19.73 -11.33
C TRP A 86 -9.58 18.62 -12.31
N PRO A 87 -9.04 18.48 -13.55
CA PRO A 87 -9.44 17.38 -14.44
C PRO A 87 -9.01 16.02 -13.90
N GLY A 88 -7.81 15.95 -13.29
CA GLY A 88 -7.31 14.75 -12.63
C GLY A 88 -8.14 14.38 -11.42
N LEU A 89 -8.52 15.36 -10.59
CA LEU A 89 -9.42 15.15 -9.44
C LEU A 89 -10.81 14.66 -9.87
N LEU A 90 -11.35 15.20 -10.97
CA LEU A 90 -12.62 14.75 -11.53
C LEU A 90 -12.52 13.32 -12.08
N ALA A 91 -11.44 12.99 -12.78
CA ALA A 91 -11.19 11.63 -13.25
C ALA A 91 -11.01 10.64 -12.11
N LEU A 92 -10.34 11.04 -11.01
CA LEU A 92 -10.22 10.24 -9.80
C LEU A 92 -11.59 9.98 -9.17
N ALA A 93 -12.42 11.01 -9.05
CA ALA A 93 -13.78 10.87 -8.53
C ALA A 93 -14.61 9.91 -9.40
N LEU A 94 -14.54 10.05 -10.73
CA LEU A 94 -15.21 9.16 -11.68
C LEU A 94 -14.70 7.72 -11.58
N TYR A 95 -13.37 7.54 -11.54
CA TYR A 95 -12.73 6.25 -11.36
C TYR A 95 -13.22 5.57 -10.08
N LEU A 96 -13.24 6.28 -8.95
CA LEU A 96 -13.71 5.75 -7.67
C LEU A 96 -15.18 5.31 -7.74
N VAL A 97 -16.07 6.11 -8.33
CA VAL A 97 -17.48 5.75 -8.48
C VAL A 97 -17.65 4.48 -9.30
N VAL A 98 -16.97 4.39 -10.45
CA VAL A 98 -17.04 3.21 -11.32
C VAL A 98 -16.42 1.99 -10.64
N ALA A 99 -15.26 2.16 -10.00
CA ALA A 99 -14.55 1.09 -9.31
C ALA A 99 -15.35 0.50 -8.15
N ILE A 100 -15.99 1.36 -7.35
CA ILE A 100 -16.86 0.94 -6.27
C ILE A 100 -18.08 0.21 -6.85
N ALA A 101 -18.79 0.81 -7.81
CA ALA A 101 -20.00 0.20 -8.38
C ALA A 101 -19.73 -1.17 -9.03
N VAL A 102 -18.69 -1.27 -9.86
CA VAL A 102 -18.28 -2.52 -10.52
C VAL A 102 -17.79 -3.53 -9.50
N GLY A 103 -16.94 -3.10 -8.54
CA GLY A 103 -16.40 -3.97 -7.50
C GLY A 103 -17.49 -4.56 -6.60
N THR A 104 -18.44 -3.75 -6.16
CA THR A 104 -19.58 -4.20 -5.35
C THR A 104 -20.42 -5.20 -6.13
N ALA A 105 -20.82 -4.86 -7.37
CA ALA A 105 -21.61 -5.76 -8.20
C ALA A 105 -20.89 -7.10 -8.50
N TRP A 106 -19.58 -7.04 -8.73
CA TRP A 106 -18.75 -8.22 -8.98
C TRP A 106 -18.64 -9.11 -7.74
N TYR A 107 -18.32 -8.55 -6.57
CA TYR A 107 -18.20 -9.33 -5.34
C TYR A 107 -19.54 -9.92 -4.91
N SER A 108 -20.64 -9.17 -4.97
CA SER A 108 -21.97 -9.71 -4.69
C SER A 108 -22.31 -10.90 -5.58
N ARG A 109 -22.03 -10.83 -6.88
CA ARG A 109 -22.33 -11.94 -7.81
C ARG A 109 -21.38 -13.12 -7.69
N LYS A 110 -20.09 -12.87 -7.51
CA LYS A 110 -19.06 -13.92 -7.57
C LYS A 110 -18.89 -14.67 -6.26
N LEU A 111 -19.08 -13.98 -5.14
CA LEU A 111 -18.86 -14.53 -3.79
C LEU A 111 -20.17 -14.77 -3.03
N SER A 112 -21.31 -14.37 -3.61
CA SER A 112 -22.64 -14.49 -3.01
C SER A 112 -22.70 -13.89 -1.60
N CYS A 113 -21.99 -12.78 -1.38
CA CYS A 113 -21.98 -12.07 -0.10
C CYS A 113 -23.08 -11.01 -0.03
N ASP A 114 -23.42 -10.61 1.19
CA ASP A 114 -24.36 -9.54 1.48
C ASP A 114 -23.87 -8.18 0.95
N ALA A 115 -24.82 -7.23 0.79
CA ALA A 115 -24.54 -5.93 0.19
C ALA A 115 -23.51 -5.11 0.99
N PRO A 116 -23.59 -5.00 2.34
CA PRO A 116 -22.54 -4.35 3.13
C PRO A 116 -21.16 -4.96 2.91
N THR A 117 -21.03 -6.29 2.95
CA THR A 117 -19.76 -6.98 2.70
C THR A 117 -19.20 -6.67 1.31
N ALA A 118 -20.03 -6.75 0.28
CA ALA A 118 -19.60 -6.46 -1.10
C ALA A 118 -19.20 -5.00 -1.29
N TYR A 119 -19.94 -4.08 -0.68
CA TYR A 119 -19.67 -2.64 -0.76
C TYR A 119 -18.37 -2.29 -0.04
N TYR A 120 -18.25 -2.61 1.24
CA TYR A 120 -17.05 -2.30 2.03
C TYR A 120 -15.83 -3.11 1.62
N ALA A 121 -15.98 -4.26 0.96
CA ALA A 121 -14.85 -4.94 0.31
C ALA A 121 -14.39 -4.25 -0.98
N ALA A 122 -15.29 -3.61 -1.73
CA ALA A 122 -15.00 -2.93 -2.98
C ALA A 122 -14.41 -1.54 -2.76
N VAL A 123 -14.93 -0.78 -1.79
CA VAL A 123 -14.49 0.58 -1.50
C VAL A 123 -12.98 0.60 -1.20
N PRO A 124 -12.19 1.44 -1.89
CA PRO A 124 -10.80 1.65 -1.53
C PRO A 124 -10.74 2.47 -0.24
N GLY A 125 -9.92 2.02 0.71
CA GLY A 125 -9.83 2.67 2.00
C GLY A 125 -8.90 1.95 2.96
N GLY A 126 -8.79 2.50 4.16
CA GLY A 126 -8.10 1.85 5.27
C GLY A 126 -8.81 0.56 5.66
N LEU A 127 -8.06 -0.54 5.72
CA LEU A 127 -8.62 -1.87 5.99
C LEU A 127 -9.35 -1.94 7.33
N SER A 128 -8.83 -1.27 8.36
CA SER A 128 -9.46 -1.24 9.69
C SER A 128 -10.80 -0.50 9.65
N GLU A 129 -10.86 0.59 8.89
CA GLU A 129 -12.01 1.46 8.72
C GLU A 129 -13.11 0.75 7.93
N MET A 130 -12.77 0.11 6.81
CA MET A 130 -13.74 -0.62 5.98
C MET A 130 -14.32 -1.82 6.74
N VAL A 131 -13.49 -2.53 7.52
CA VAL A 131 -13.98 -3.60 8.40
C VAL A 131 -14.91 -3.06 9.48
N ALA A 132 -14.56 -1.94 10.13
CA ALA A 132 -15.41 -1.34 11.15
C ALA A 132 -16.78 -0.91 10.59
N MET A 133 -16.78 -0.32 9.39
CA MET A 133 -18.02 0.07 8.70
C MET A 133 -18.85 -1.14 8.27
N ALA A 134 -18.21 -2.20 7.78
CA ALA A 134 -18.89 -3.46 7.48
C ALA A 134 -19.56 -4.05 8.72
N ILE A 135 -18.87 -4.08 9.87
CA ILE A 135 -19.44 -4.57 11.13
C ILE A 135 -20.64 -3.70 11.55
N ALA A 136 -20.54 -2.38 11.43
CA ALA A 136 -21.63 -1.46 11.77
C ALA A 136 -22.90 -1.72 10.93
N GLU A 137 -22.73 -2.16 9.69
CA GLU A 137 -23.83 -2.54 8.78
C GLU A 137 -24.12 -4.05 8.74
N LYS A 138 -23.59 -4.82 9.70
CA LYS A 138 -23.81 -6.28 9.84
C LYS A 138 -23.27 -7.13 8.68
N GLY A 139 -22.23 -6.66 8.00
CA GLY A 139 -21.45 -7.43 7.03
C GLY A 139 -20.43 -8.38 7.67
N ASP A 140 -19.83 -9.23 6.84
CA ASP A 140 -18.81 -10.20 7.18
C ASP A 140 -17.42 -9.54 7.28
N GLU A 141 -16.98 -9.28 8.52
CA GLU A 141 -15.64 -8.78 8.85
C GLU A 141 -14.53 -9.61 8.19
N GLY A 142 -14.64 -10.94 8.24
CA GLY A 142 -13.63 -11.85 7.75
C GLY A 142 -13.47 -11.73 6.24
N LEU A 143 -14.59 -11.74 5.50
CA LEU A 143 -14.57 -11.65 4.05
C LEU A 143 -14.08 -10.27 3.57
N VAL A 144 -14.52 -9.17 4.21
CA VAL A 144 -14.01 -7.82 3.89
C VAL A 144 -12.50 -7.75 4.11
N SER A 145 -12.02 -8.27 5.25
CA SER A 145 -10.59 -8.28 5.59
C SER A 145 -9.76 -9.07 4.58
N ILE A 146 -10.23 -10.24 4.17
CA ILE A 146 -9.57 -11.10 3.20
C ILE A 146 -9.54 -10.45 1.82
N LEU A 147 -10.66 -9.91 1.33
CA LEU A 147 -10.73 -9.29 0.01
C LEU A 147 -9.86 -8.02 -0.07
N HIS A 148 -9.84 -7.20 0.98
CA HIS A 148 -8.93 -6.06 1.05
C HIS A 148 -7.46 -6.48 1.05
N THR A 149 -7.12 -7.51 1.84
CA THR A 149 -5.76 -8.05 1.90
C THR A 149 -5.34 -8.54 0.51
N LEU A 150 -6.15 -9.38 -0.13
CA LEU A 150 -5.87 -9.93 -1.46
C LEU A 150 -5.82 -8.85 -2.54
N ARG A 151 -6.68 -7.83 -2.48
CA ARG A 151 -6.61 -6.67 -3.38
C ARG A 151 -5.28 -5.94 -3.23
N ILE A 152 -4.83 -5.66 -2.01
CA ILE A 152 -3.52 -5.04 -1.76
C ILE A 152 -2.40 -5.90 -2.35
N MET A 153 -2.45 -7.23 -2.16
CA MET A 153 -1.46 -8.15 -2.73
C MET A 153 -1.43 -8.08 -4.26
N VAL A 154 -2.61 -8.09 -4.91
CA VAL A 154 -2.73 -8.06 -6.36
C VAL A 154 -2.28 -6.71 -6.92
N VAL A 155 -2.72 -5.60 -6.34
CA VAL A 155 -2.30 -4.24 -6.75
C VAL A 155 -0.79 -4.05 -6.57
N ALA A 156 -0.25 -4.45 -5.42
CA ALA A 156 1.18 -4.38 -5.14
C ALA A 156 2.02 -5.21 -6.12
N ALA A 157 1.48 -6.31 -6.64
CA ALA A 157 2.16 -7.16 -7.61
C ALA A 157 2.05 -6.62 -9.04
N LEU A 158 0.84 -6.19 -9.45
CA LEU A 158 0.55 -5.82 -10.84
C LEU A 158 1.00 -4.41 -11.20
N VAL A 159 0.77 -3.42 -10.33
CA VAL A 159 1.01 -2.00 -10.68
C VAL A 159 2.49 -1.71 -10.93
N PRO A 160 3.44 -2.06 -10.03
CA PRO A 160 4.86 -1.81 -10.27
C PRO A 160 5.40 -2.57 -11.48
N TRP A 161 4.84 -3.75 -11.76
CA TRP A 161 5.14 -4.53 -12.97
C TRP A 161 4.69 -3.80 -14.24
N GLY A 162 3.43 -3.34 -14.26
CA GLY A 162 2.88 -2.60 -15.39
C GLY A 162 3.65 -1.32 -15.69
N ILE A 163 4.01 -0.57 -14.65
CA ILE A 163 4.83 0.65 -14.77
C ILE A 163 6.19 0.34 -15.39
N ARG A 164 6.88 -0.71 -14.93
CA ARG A 164 8.22 -1.04 -15.44
C ARG A 164 8.21 -1.47 -16.90
N ILE A 165 7.22 -2.26 -17.30
CA ILE A 165 7.04 -2.64 -18.71
C ILE A 165 6.74 -1.41 -19.57
N ALA A 166 5.96 -0.46 -19.05
CA ALA A 166 5.57 0.73 -19.81
C ALA A 166 6.69 1.80 -19.95
N GLN A 167 7.75 1.73 -19.14
CA GLN A 167 8.76 2.78 -19.03
C GLN A 167 10.18 2.31 -19.36
N ASP A 168 10.38 1.04 -19.77
CA ASP A 168 11.69 0.42 -19.99
C ASP A 168 12.71 0.69 -18.85
N LEU A 169 12.20 0.85 -17.62
CA LEU A 169 13.03 1.12 -16.44
C LEU A 169 13.87 -0.12 -16.10
N PRO A 170 15.16 0.02 -15.74
CA PRO A 170 16.01 -1.10 -15.34
C PRO A 170 15.34 -1.96 -14.25
N LEU A 171 15.51 -3.29 -14.35
CA LEU A 171 14.94 -4.25 -13.40
C LEU A 171 15.50 -4.10 -11.97
N THR A 172 16.55 -3.30 -11.77
CA THR A 172 17.25 -3.13 -10.49
C THR A 172 17.30 -1.66 -10.05
N GLY A 173 17.14 -1.43 -8.74
CA GLY A 173 17.32 -0.13 -8.09
C GLY A 173 16.03 0.64 -7.76
N THR A 174 16.14 1.52 -6.75
CA THR A 174 15.18 2.56 -6.39
C THR A 174 15.80 3.90 -6.81
N PRO A 175 15.29 4.57 -7.87
CA PRO A 175 15.86 5.83 -8.36
C PRO A 175 15.90 6.90 -7.26
N GLY A 176 17.06 7.54 -7.07
CA GLY A 176 17.25 8.57 -6.05
C GLY A 176 17.24 8.03 -4.61
N ALA A 177 17.61 6.77 -4.40
CA ALA A 177 17.83 6.20 -3.08
C ALA A 177 19.02 6.88 -2.38
N VAL A 178 18.80 7.32 -1.14
CA VAL A 178 19.86 7.80 -0.23
C VAL A 178 20.16 6.72 0.80
N HIS A 179 21.43 6.63 1.21
CA HIS A 179 21.86 5.67 2.22
C HIS A 179 21.86 6.32 3.61
N LEU A 180 21.60 5.52 4.65
CA LEU A 180 21.61 6.00 6.04
C LEU A 180 22.91 6.74 6.41
N LEU A 181 24.04 6.24 5.92
CA LEU A 181 25.38 6.79 6.19
C LEU A 181 25.66 8.11 5.46
N SER A 182 24.88 8.44 4.43
CA SER A 182 25.03 9.69 3.67
C SER A 182 24.18 10.84 4.22
N LEU A 183 23.34 10.59 5.24
CA LEU A 183 22.45 11.61 5.80
C LEU A 183 23.21 12.53 6.75
N SER A 184 22.99 13.84 6.60
CA SER A 184 23.48 14.81 7.56
C SER A 184 22.65 14.77 8.86
N PRO A 185 23.17 15.28 9.99
CA PRO A 185 22.37 15.42 11.21
C PRO A 185 21.12 16.30 11.02
N ALA A 186 21.17 17.28 10.12
CA ALA A 186 20.03 18.12 9.79
C ALA A 186 18.93 17.32 9.05
N ASP A 187 19.32 16.46 8.11
CA ASP A 187 18.41 15.57 7.39
C ASP A 187 17.66 14.63 8.33
N PHE A 188 18.38 14.03 9.29
CA PHE A 188 17.77 13.25 10.37
C PHE A 188 16.80 14.09 11.20
N GLY A 189 17.17 15.33 11.51
CA GLY A 189 16.31 16.28 12.21
C GLY A 189 14.99 16.51 11.47
N PHE A 190 15.03 16.75 10.17
CA PHE A 190 13.83 16.94 9.35
C PHE A 190 12.96 15.69 9.26
N LEU A 191 13.56 14.51 9.07
CA LEU A 191 12.81 13.24 9.05
C LEU A 191 12.14 12.97 10.41
N ALA A 192 12.86 13.20 11.51
CA ALA A 192 12.33 13.03 12.87
C ALA A 192 11.21 14.04 13.18
N LEU A 193 11.36 15.29 12.74
CA LEU A 193 10.33 16.32 12.86
C LEU A 193 9.09 15.96 12.05
N GLY A 194 9.24 15.57 10.79
CA GLY A 194 8.12 15.13 9.94
C GLY A 194 7.39 13.93 10.54
N ALA A 195 8.12 12.95 11.07
CA ALA A 195 7.54 11.78 11.74
C ALA A 195 6.78 12.18 13.01
N GLY A 196 7.44 12.90 13.92
CA GLY A 196 6.88 13.28 15.21
C GLY A 196 5.68 14.21 15.09
N LEU A 197 5.85 15.33 14.38
CA LEU A 197 4.79 16.31 14.15
C LEU A 197 3.64 15.70 13.35
N GLY A 198 3.95 14.92 12.31
CA GLY A 198 2.95 14.26 11.49
C GLY A 198 2.08 13.30 12.28
N VAL A 199 2.67 12.42 13.09
CA VAL A 199 1.90 11.49 13.94
C VAL A 199 1.04 12.24 14.96
N VAL A 200 1.60 13.24 15.64
CA VAL A 200 0.87 14.02 16.66
C VAL A 200 -0.28 14.80 16.03
N ALA A 201 -0.02 15.55 14.96
CA ALA A 201 -1.04 16.32 14.25
C ALA A 201 -2.10 15.42 13.64
N GLY A 202 -1.71 14.33 12.96
CA GLY A 202 -2.65 13.38 12.37
C GLY A 202 -3.56 12.73 13.40
N LYS A 203 -3.02 12.41 14.58
CA LYS A 203 -3.81 11.89 15.70
C LYS A 203 -4.77 12.95 16.26
N LEU A 204 -4.31 14.18 16.45
CA LEU A 204 -5.12 15.28 16.98
C LEU A 204 -6.28 15.66 16.04
N LEU A 205 -6.00 15.68 14.73
CA LEU A 205 -6.97 15.95 13.67
C LEU A 205 -7.88 14.75 13.36
N ARG A 206 -7.68 13.61 14.04
CA ARG A 206 -8.45 12.36 13.85
C ARG A 206 -8.43 11.88 12.40
N LEU A 207 -7.28 12.00 11.73
CA LEU A 207 -7.14 11.53 10.35
C LEU A 207 -7.23 10.00 10.28
N PRO A 208 -7.91 9.43 9.27
CA PRO A 208 -7.84 8.00 9.00
C PRO A 208 -6.40 7.59 8.71
N ALA A 209 -5.98 6.40 9.15
CA ALA A 209 -4.60 5.92 9.00
C ALA A 209 -3.52 6.96 9.41
N PHE A 210 -3.73 7.68 10.53
CA PHE A 210 -2.88 8.81 10.96
C PHE A 210 -1.37 8.53 11.02
N LEU A 211 -0.96 7.27 11.29
CA LEU A 211 0.44 6.85 11.31
C LEU A 211 1.13 6.98 9.95
N MET A 212 0.38 6.96 8.85
CA MET A 212 0.89 7.15 7.49
C MET A 212 0.53 8.54 6.96
N VAL A 213 -0.75 8.91 7.06
CA VAL A 213 -1.27 10.17 6.49
C VAL A 213 -0.67 11.38 7.20
N GLY A 214 -0.52 11.33 8.52
CA GLY A 214 0.08 12.42 9.29
C GLY A 214 1.51 12.74 8.86
N PRO A 215 2.46 11.78 8.93
CA PRO A 215 3.83 11.96 8.44
C PRO A 215 3.92 12.33 6.95
N MET A 216 3.02 11.81 6.11
CA MET A 216 2.93 12.19 4.70
C MET A 216 2.62 13.68 4.53
N LEU A 217 1.58 14.18 5.20
CA LEU A 217 1.22 15.59 5.13
C LEU A 217 2.30 16.49 5.74
N ALA A 218 2.89 16.09 6.88
CA ALA A 218 3.98 16.85 7.48
C ALA A 218 5.20 16.93 6.56
N SER A 219 5.62 15.82 5.98
CA SER A 219 6.73 15.78 5.01
C SER A 219 6.38 16.57 3.75
N ALA A 220 5.15 16.46 3.23
CA ALA A 220 4.71 17.24 2.08
C ALA A 220 4.77 18.75 2.35
N CYS A 221 4.32 19.20 3.53
CA CYS A 221 4.42 20.61 3.93
C CYS A 221 5.87 21.09 4.02
N LEU A 222 6.76 20.29 4.62
CA LEU A 222 8.19 20.62 4.70
C LEU A 222 8.83 20.71 3.31
N SER A 223 8.48 19.80 2.41
CA SER A 223 9.00 19.76 1.04
C SER A 223 8.44 20.87 0.15
N MET A 224 7.13 21.17 0.23
CA MET A 224 6.52 22.29 -0.48
C MET A 224 7.01 23.66 0.03
N ALA A 225 7.33 23.77 1.33
CA ALA A 225 7.93 24.97 1.90
C ALA A 225 9.41 25.18 1.48
N GLY A 226 10.00 24.24 0.72
CA GLY A 226 11.40 24.30 0.31
C GLY A 226 12.38 24.08 1.47
N LEU A 227 11.91 23.63 2.64
CA LEU A 227 12.75 23.46 3.83
C LEU A 227 13.63 22.21 3.73
N THR A 228 13.12 21.15 3.09
CA THR A 228 13.91 19.93 2.85
C THR A 228 13.32 19.08 1.72
N GLN A 229 14.20 18.34 1.03
CA GLN A 229 13.82 17.31 0.06
C GLN A 229 14.41 15.95 0.47
N VAL A 230 14.74 15.80 1.76
CA VAL A 230 15.34 14.57 2.28
C VAL A 230 14.36 13.42 2.16
N ARG A 231 14.80 12.35 1.50
CA ARG A 231 14.06 11.10 1.39
C ARG A 231 14.43 10.15 2.52
N PRO A 232 13.50 9.34 3.04
CA PRO A 232 13.86 8.25 3.93
C PRO A 232 14.91 7.36 3.26
N PRO A 233 15.96 6.95 3.99
CA PRO A 233 17.03 6.15 3.42
C PRO A 233 16.54 4.76 3.01
N ILE A 234 17.20 4.18 2.01
CA ILE A 234 16.78 2.93 1.39
C ILE A 234 16.67 1.78 2.38
N GLU A 235 17.52 1.76 3.41
CA GLU A 235 17.48 0.75 4.47
C GLU A 235 16.15 0.80 5.23
N MET A 236 15.61 2.00 5.49
CA MET A 236 14.31 2.15 6.13
C MET A 236 13.16 1.75 5.19
N ILE A 237 13.27 2.06 3.90
CA ILE A 237 12.26 1.68 2.89
C ILE A 237 12.23 0.15 2.72
N VAL A 238 13.39 -0.50 2.62
CA VAL A 238 13.53 -1.96 2.53
C VAL A 238 12.93 -2.63 3.77
N LEU A 239 13.26 -2.13 4.96
CA LEU A 239 12.68 -2.62 6.20
C LEU A 239 11.15 -2.45 6.20
N ALA A 240 10.66 -1.30 5.72
CA ALA A 240 9.23 -1.03 5.65
C ALA A 240 8.49 -1.97 4.70
N GLN A 241 9.05 -2.19 3.50
CA GLN A 241 8.54 -3.14 2.52
C GLN A 241 8.49 -4.57 3.07
N LEU A 242 9.55 -5.00 3.75
CA LEU A 242 9.66 -6.33 4.33
C LEU A 242 8.63 -6.55 5.45
N VAL A 243 8.54 -5.60 6.39
CA VAL A 243 7.59 -5.67 7.52
C VAL A 243 6.15 -5.60 7.02
N LEU A 244 5.85 -4.71 6.07
CA LEU A 244 4.51 -4.58 5.50
C LEU A 244 4.12 -5.82 4.71
N GLY A 245 5.01 -6.35 3.86
CA GLY A 245 4.82 -7.59 3.12
C GLY A 245 4.55 -8.76 4.05
N GLY A 246 5.33 -8.89 5.13
CA GLY A 246 5.12 -9.91 6.16
C GLY A 246 3.79 -9.73 6.92
N ALA A 247 3.40 -8.50 7.21
CA ALA A 247 2.13 -8.20 7.89
C ALA A 247 0.91 -8.49 7.01
N VAL A 248 1.00 -8.21 5.70
CA VAL A 248 -0.06 -8.54 4.73
C VAL A 248 -0.14 -10.06 4.55
N GLY A 249 0.98 -10.73 4.30
CA GLY A 249 0.99 -12.18 4.05
C GLY A 249 0.57 -13.01 5.26
N SER A 250 0.93 -12.59 6.48
CA SER A 250 0.54 -13.28 7.72
C SER A 250 -0.96 -13.24 8.03
N ARG A 251 -1.73 -12.28 7.48
CA ARG A 251 -3.19 -12.21 7.67
C ARG A 251 -3.92 -13.43 7.12
N LEU A 252 -3.33 -14.11 6.14
CA LEU A 252 -3.91 -15.30 5.53
C LEU A 252 -3.65 -16.59 6.34
N ALA A 253 -2.94 -16.54 7.47
CA ALA A 253 -2.56 -17.72 8.26
C ALA A 253 -3.75 -18.51 8.80
N TRP A 254 -4.90 -17.84 8.97
CA TRP A 254 -6.09 -18.41 9.58
C TRP A 254 -7.24 -18.61 8.58
N VAL A 255 -6.97 -18.41 7.28
CA VAL A 255 -7.98 -18.42 6.23
C VAL A 255 -7.98 -19.76 5.48
N PRO A 256 -9.13 -20.41 5.28
CA PRO A 256 -9.22 -21.61 4.47
C PRO A 256 -8.69 -21.39 3.04
N ARG A 257 -7.93 -22.37 2.51
CA ARG A 257 -7.25 -22.25 1.20
C ARG A 257 -8.23 -22.01 0.05
N ASP A 258 -9.43 -22.58 0.12
CA ASP A 258 -10.50 -22.40 -0.86
C ASP A 258 -11.05 -20.96 -0.86
N VAL A 259 -11.16 -20.34 0.31
CA VAL A 259 -11.55 -18.92 0.46
C VAL A 259 -10.46 -18.03 -0.11
N VAL A 260 -9.18 -18.31 0.19
CA VAL A 260 -8.05 -17.58 -0.40
C VAL A 260 -8.05 -17.68 -1.93
N LYS A 261 -8.23 -18.87 -2.50
CA LYS A 261 -8.28 -19.07 -3.96
C LYS A 261 -9.46 -18.33 -4.61
N ARG A 262 -10.65 -18.42 -4.02
CA ARG A 262 -11.84 -17.72 -4.52
C ARG A 262 -11.69 -16.20 -4.41
N GLY A 263 -11.21 -15.70 -3.28
CA GLY A 263 -10.93 -14.28 -3.08
C GLY A 263 -9.84 -13.75 -4.02
N LEU A 264 -8.78 -14.53 -4.26
CA LEU A 264 -7.68 -14.14 -5.14
C LEU A 264 -8.14 -14.06 -6.59
N SER A 265 -8.89 -15.06 -7.06
CA SER A 265 -9.46 -15.03 -8.41
C SER A 265 -10.46 -13.88 -8.58
N ALA A 266 -11.32 -13.63 -7.57
CA ALA A 266 -12.22 -12.49 -7.59
C ALA A 266 -11.45 -11.15 -7.63
N SER A 267 -10.36 -11.02 -6.86
CA SER A 267 -9.52 -9.82 -6.82
C SER A 267 -8.77 -9.58 -8.12
N LEU A 268 -8.21 -10.64 -8.74
CA LEU A 268 -7.52 -10.53 -10.03
C LEU A 268 -8.46 -10.05 -11.13
N VAL A 269 -9.66 -10.63 -11.21
CA VAL A 269 -10.66 -10.26 -12.21
C VAL A 269 -11.16 -8.83 -12.00
N LEU A 270 -11.15 -8.32 -10.76
CA LEU A 270 -11.53 -6.92 -10.50
C LEU A 270 -10.38 -5.95 -10.78
N VAL A 271 -9.18 -6.22 -10.26
CA VAL A 271 -8.06 -5.27 -10.31
C VAL A 271 -7.56 -5.04 -11.73
N VAL A 272 -7.48 -6.07 -12.58
CA VAL A 272 -6.96 -5.92 -13.95
C VAL A 272 -7.80 -4.92 -14.78
N PRO A 273 -9.14 -5.05 -14.87
CA PRO A 273 -9.98 -4.03 -15.50
C PRO A 273 -9.92 -2.66 -14.84
N MET A 274 -9.74 -2.60 -13.51
CA MET A 274 -9.63 -1.31 -12.81
C MET A 274 -8.33 -0.58 -13.16
N VAL A 275 -7.21 -1.29 -13.23
CA VAL A 275 -5.95 -0.72 -13.71
C VAL A 275 -6.07 -0.27 -15.17
N ALA A 276 -6.76 -1.05 -16.02
CA ALA A 276 -7.02 -0.65 -17.41
C ALA A 276 -7.92 0.60 -17.49
N LEU A 277 -8.94 0.71 -16.63
CA LEU A 277 -9.80 1.89 -16.53
C LEU A 277 -9.01 3.12 -16.08
N ALA A 278 -8.15 2.99 -15.06
CA ALA A 278 -7.28 4.07 -14.60
C ALA A 278 -6.33 4.53 -15.73
N ALA A 279 -5.73 3.59 -16.47
CA ALA A 279 -4.90 3.90 -17.64
C ALA A 279 -5.67 4.61 -18.76
N GLY A 280 -6.89 4.14 -19.07
CA GLY A 280 -7.74 4.76 -20.08
C GLY A 280 -8.19 6.17 -19.69
N LEU A 281 -8.62 6.38 -18.44
CA LEU A 281 -8.98 7.70 -17.93
C LEU A 281 -7.77 8.63 -17.90
N SER A 282 -6.60 8.14 -17.46
CA SER A 282 -5.35 8.90 -17.49
C SER A 282 -5.03 9.39 -18.91
N TRP A 283 -5.12 8.50 -19.90
CA TRP A 283 -4.89 8.85 -21.31
C TRP A 283 -5.84 9.93 -21.81
N VAL A 284 -7.14 9.77 -21.56
CA VAL A 284 -8.15 10.76 -21.96
C VAL A 284 -7.89 12.13 -21.31
N VAL A 285 -7.60 12.16 -20.01
CA VAL A 285 -7.38 13.44 -19.33
C VAL A 285 -6.05 14.07 -19.74
N SER A 286 -5.00 13.27 -19.96
CA SER A 286 -3.71 13.75 -20.44
C SER A 286 -3.84 14.45 -21.80
N GLU A 287 -4.56 13.86 -22.75
CA GLU A 287 -4.82 14.47 -24.07
C GLU A 287 -5.66 15.76 -23.97
N LEU A 288 -6.68 15.77 -23.10
CA LEU A 288 -7.59 16.93 -22.98
C LEU A 288 -7.00 18.10 -22.19
N ALA A 289 -6.17 17.81 -21.19
CA ALA A 289 -5.65 18.81 -20.24
C ALA A 289 -4.14 19.07 -20.39
N GLY A 290 -3.45 18.38 -21.31
CA GLY A 290 -2.03 18.60 -21.61
C GLY A 290 -1.07 18.17 -20.49
N PHE A 291 -1.50 17.27 -19.62
CA PHE A 291 -0.65 16.70 -18.55
C PHE A 291 0.17 15.52 -19.04
N ASP A 292 1.23 15.18 -18.33
CA ASP A 292 1.97 13.95 -18.60
C ASP A 292 1.10 12.71 -18.25
N HIS A 293 1.04 11.76 -19.18
CA HIS A 293 0.26 10.52 -19.07
C HIS A 293 0.62 9.71 -17.82
N PHE A 294 1.91 9.67 -17.48
CA PHE A 294 2.39 8.88 -16.35
C PHE A 294 2.08 9.56 -15.03
N ALA A 295 2.24 10.89 -14.96
CA ALA A 295 1.81 11.68 -13.81
C ALA A 295 0.31 11.50 -13.53
N MET A 296 -0.52 11.48 -14.57
CA MET A 296 -1.97 11.25 -14.42
C MET A 296 -2.31 9.81 -14.06
N LEU A 297 -1.53 8.82 -14.52
CA LEU A 297 -1.72 7.42 -14.15
C LEU A 297 -1.37 7.18 -12.67
N LEU A 298 -0.35 7.85 -12.15
CA LEU A 298 0.00 7.77 -10.72
C LEU A 298 -1.01 8.48 -9.81
N ALA A 299 -1.82 9.38 -10.36
CA ALA A 299 -2.85 10.12 -9.63
C ALA A 299 -4.19 9.35 -9.51
N LEU A 300 -4.41 8.31 -10.33
CA LEU A 300 -5.65 7.50 -10.41
C LEU A 300 -5.46 6.12 -9.77
#